data_AF-A0A7X7BTP6-F1
#
_entry.id   AF-A0A7X7BTP6-F1
#
_cell.length_a   1.000
_cell.length_b   1.000
_cell.length_c   1.000
_cell.angle_alpha   90.00
_cell.angle_beta   90.00
_cell.angle_gamma   90.00
#
_symmetry.space_group_name_H-M   'P 1'
#
loop_
_entity.id
_entity.type
_entity.pdbx_description
1 polymer ?
#
loop_
_entity_poly.entity_id
_entity_poly.type
_entity_poly.pdbx_seq_one_letter_code
_entity_poly.pdbx_strand_id
1 'polypeptide(L)'
;MTDIVNLGSGKVLVYRELGADALAEHAFNLFLYQGRHALGAKLIYEALRQDPYHVLALRCLADLLEQKGTEIFSAIVLEYARMYATIVEESELDALEEILFISKWSWGFARHASGKTELSMADFADRSQFITDHERYQTFLDEIFTRTESLETGFQAAHRVCGLMAQFVEHKEGIDAASQFEAIFNPQNFVMSDAHEAWLDSYDPVLDELMLKRVADDVSQLKS
;
A
#
# COMPACT_ATOMS: atom_id res chain seq x y z
N MET A 1 -19.91 -4.94 -15.05
CA MET A 1 -21.22 -5.06 -14.39
C MET A 1 -20.91 -5.11 -12.92
N THR A 2 -21.07 -3.97 -12.27
CA THR A 2 -20.64 -3.72 -10.89
C THR A 2 -21.62 -4.43 -9.98
N ASP A 3 -21.16 -5.42 -9.24
CA ASP A 3 -21.93 -5.97 -8.13
C ASP A 3 -22.05 -4.87 -7.08
N ILE A 4 -23.17 -4.16 -7.15
CA ILE A 4 -23.62 -3.26 -6.11
C ILE A 4 -23.68 -4.09 -4.84
N VAL A 5 -22.80 -3.76 -3.90
CA VAL A 5 -22.74 -4.29 -2.54
C VAL A 5 -24.17 -4.47 -2.04
N ASN A 6 -24.49 -5.71 -1.69
CA ASN A 6 -25.82 -6.18 -1.34
C ASN A 6 -26.31 -5.58 -0.03
N LEU A 7 -26.67 -4.29 -0.04
CA LEU A 7 -27.25 -3.54 1.07
C LEU A 7 -28.70 -3.99 1.39
N GLY A 8 -29.22 -5.03 0.72
CA GLY A 8 -30.60 -5.49 0.85
C GLY A 8 -30.81 -6.72 1.74
N SER A 9 -29.75 -7.40 2.20
CA SER A 9 -29.90 -8.72 2.85
C SER A 9 -29.83 -8.70 4.38
N GLY A 10 -29.41 -7.60 5.01
CA GLY A 10 -29.19 -7.56 6.46
C GLY A 10 -28.12 -8.54 6.97
N LYS A 11 -27.37 -9.18 6.06
CA LYS A 11 -26.25 -10.05 6.39
C LYS A 11 -24.99 -9.20 6.51
N VAL A 12 -24.47 -9.11 7.72
CA VAL A 12 -23.14 -8.57 7.99
C VAL A 12 -22.12 -9.53 7.35
N LEU A 13 -21.43 -9.07 6.31
CA LEU A 13 -20.33 -9.84 5.71
C LEU A 13 -19.13 -9.74 6.64
N VAL A 14 -18.65 -10.87 7.13
CA VAL A 14 -17.39 -10.93 7.89
C VAL A 14 -16.21 -10.83 6.92
N TYR A 15 -15.04 -10.47 7.43
CA TYR A 15 -13.84 -10.26 6.60
C TYR A 15 -13.48 -11.44 5.70
N ARG A 16 -13.71 -12.68 6.16
CA ARG A 16 -13.49 -13.90 5.38
C ARG A 16 -14.30 -13.96 4.09
N GLU A 17 -15.45 -13.29 4.04
CA GLU A 17 -16.35 -13.30 2.87
C GLU A 17 -15.99 -12.22 1.84
N LEU A 18 -15.01 -11.36 2.14
CA LEU A 18 -14.55 -10.30 1.24
C LEU A 18 -13.41 -10.79 0.35
N GLY A 19 -13.52 -10.51 -0.96
CA GLY A 19 -12.44 -10.71 -1.93
C GLY A 19 -11.41 -9.58 -1.90
N ALA A 20 -10.29 -9.77 -2.59
CA ALA A 20 -9.18 -8.80 -2.68
C ALA A 20 -9.63 -7.39 -3.06
N ASP A 21 -10.50 -7.25 -4.06
CA ASP A 21 -11.03 -5.95 -4.52
C ASP A 21 -11.74 -5.19 -3.40
N ALA A 22 -12.68 -5.85 -2.72
CA ALA A 22 -13.44 -5.24 -1.63
C ALA A 22 -12.53 -4.86 -0.46
N LEU A 23 -11.58 -5.74 -0.10
CA LEU A 23 -10.60 -5.47 0.95
C LEU A 23 -9.72 -4.27 0.60
N ALA A 24 -9.24 -4.17 -0.64
CA ALA A 24 -8.43 -3.07 -1.12
C ALA A 24 -9.20 -1.75 -1.16
N GLU A 25 -10.46 -1.77 -1.60
CA GLU A 25 -11.33 -0.60 -1.63
C GLU A 25 -11.64 -0.09 -0.21
N HIS A 26 -11.94 -0.99 0.72
CA HIS A 26 -12.10 -0.63 2.13
C HIS A 26 -10.84 -0.04 2.74
N ALA A 27 -9.66 -0.61 2.45
CA ALA A 27 -8.38 -0.07 2.91
C ALA A 27 -8.13 1.34 2.36
N PHE A 28 -8.42 1.54 1.07
CA PHE A 28 -8.28 2.83 0.41
C PHE A 28 -9.19 3.90 1.05
N ASN A 29 -10.46 3.56 1.27
CA ASN A 29 -11.43 4.47 1.87
C ASN A 29 -11.08 4.81 3.32
N LEU A 30 -10.57 3.86 4.10
CA LEU A 30 -10.02 4.14 5.42
C LEU A 30 -8.90 5.19 5.36
N PHE A 31 -7.94 5.01 4.47
CA PHE A 31 -6.82 5.95 4.35
C PHE A 31 -7.26 7.32 3.86
N LEU A 32 -8.20 7.37 2.91
CA LEU A 32 -8.75 8.60 2.38
C LEU A 32 -9.45 9.44 3.47
N TYR A 33 -10.24 8.79 4.33
CA TYR A 33 -11.11 9.52 5.27
C TYR A 33 -10.60 9.59 6.70
N GLN A 34 -9.76 8.64 7.12
CA GLN A 34 -9.28 8.52 8.49
C GLN A 34 -7.74 8.54 8.58
N GLY A 35 -7.05 8.60 7.44
CA GLY A 35 -5.59 8.49 7.40
C GLY A 35 -5.10 7.08 7.71
N ARG A 36 -3.81 6.93 8.00
CA ARG A 36 -3.20 5.63 8.22
C ARG A 36 -3.75 4.99 9.49
N HIS A 37 -4.47 3.89 9.31
CA HIS A 37 -5.21 3.21 10.35
C HIS A 37 -4.75 1.75 10.50
N ALA A 38 -4.72 1.22 11.72
CA ALA A 38 -4.30 -0.16 11.99
C ALA A 38 -5.19 -1.20 11.27
N LEU A 39 -6.49 -0.91 11.14
CA LEU A 39 -7.41 -1.73 10.35
C LEU A 39 -7.04 -1.75 8.85
N GLY A 40 -6.50 -0.65 8.32
CA GLY A 40 -6.04 -0.59 6.93
C GLY A 40 -4.90 -1.58 6.69
N ALA A 41 -3.94 -1.71 7.63
CA ALA A 41 -2.87 -2.72 7.51
C ALA A 41 -3.43 -4.16 7.43
N LYS A 42 -4.48 -4.47 8.21
CA LYS A 42 -5.13 -5.79 8.19
C LYS A 42 -5.79 -6.08 6.83
N LEU A 43 -6.54 -5.11 6.32
CA LEU A 43 -7.21 -5.21 5.02
C LEU A 43 -6.22 -5.33 3.86
N ILE A 44 -5.16 -4.50 3.86
CA ILE A 44 -4.08 -4.54 2.85
C ILE A 44 -3.37 -5.90 2.87
N TYR A 45 -3.02 -6.39 4.07
CA TYR A 45 -2.33 -7.67 4.21
C TYR A 45 -3.17 -8.80 3.62
N GLU A 46 -4.45 -8.87 3.97
CA GLU A 46 -5.35 -9.91 3.51
C GLU A 46 -5.64 -9.81 2.01
N ALA A 47 -5.86 -8.59 1.47
CA ALA A 47 -6.03 -8.37 0.04
C ALA A 47 -4.84 -8.91 -0.77
N LEU A 48 -3.62 -8.56 -0.36
CA LEU A 48 -2.38 -8.99 -1.03
C LEU A 48 -2.03 -10.45 -0.78
N ARG A 49 -2.58 -11.07 0.27
CA ARG A 49 -2.48 -12.52 0.48
C ARG A 49 -3.38 -13.29 -0.50
N GLN A 50 -4.53 -12.72 -0.86
CA GLN A 50 -5.47 -13.31 -1.83
C GLN A 50 -5.02 -13.05 -3.27
N ASP A 51 -4.59 -11.82 -3.58
CA ASP A 51 -4.04 -11.42 -4.87
C ASP A 51 -2.80 -10.52 -4.69
N PRO A 52 -1.59 -11.08 -4.85
CA PRO A 52 -0.34 -10.33 -4.71
C PRO A 52 -0.15 -9.20 -5.72
N TYR A 53 -0.90 -9.21 -6.83
CA TYR A 53 -0.77 -8.25 -7.92
C TYR A 53 -1.84 -7.15 -7.89
N HIS A 54 -2.72 -7.16 -6.88
CA HIS A 54 -3.84 -6.24 -6.81
C HIS A 54 -3.38 -4.78 -6.67
N VAL A 55 -3.49 -4.01 -7.75
CA VAL A 55 -2.87 -2.68 -7.92
C VAL A 55 -3.27 -1.70 -6.80
N LEU A 56 -4.56 -1.61 -6.47
CA LEU A 56 -5.02 -0.71 -5.40
C LEU A 56 -4.48 -1.10 -4.03
N ALA A 57 -4.32 -2.41 -3.77
CA ALA A 57 -3.81 -2.89 -2.48
C ALA A 57 -2.30 -2.63 -2.37
N LEU A 58 -1.57 -2.79 -3.47
CA LEU A 58 -0.15 -2.43 -3.57
C LEU A 58 0.04 -0.92 -3.36
N ARG A 59 -0.79 -0.08 -3.99
CA ARG A 59 -0.80 1.36 -3.73
C ARG A 59 -1.03 1.67 -2.25
N CYS A 60 -2.06 1.07 -1.63
CA CYS A 60 -2.32 1.28 -0.20
C CYS A 60 -1.17 0.78 0.69
N LEU A 61 -0.49 -0.32 0.31
CA LEU A 61 0.69 -0.79 1.02
C LEU A 61 1.84 0.23 0.94
N ALA A 62 2.08 0.82 -0.24
CA ALA A 62 3.07 1.88 -0.39
C ALA A 62 2.72 3.08 0.52
N ASP A 63 1.47 3.56 0.47
CA ASP A 63 0.99 4.66 1.31
C ASP A 63 1.16 4.35 2.81
N LEU A 64 0.91 3.12 3.25
CA LEU A 64 1.11 2.68 4.64
C LEU A 64 2.58 2.82 5.06
N LEU A 65 3.49 2.38 4.19
CA LEU A 65 4.94 2.28 4.40
C LEU A 65 5.70 3.58 4.12
N GLU A 66 5.03 4.62 3.64
CA GLU A 66 5.58 5.96 3.39
C GLU A 66 5.91 6.71 4.71
N GLN A 67 6.70 6.12 5.60
CA GLN A 67 7.09 6.64 6.92
C GLN A 67 8.58 6.46 7.15
N LYS A 68 9.13 7.30 8.04
CA LYS A 68 10.53 7.22 8.46
C LYS A 68 10.92 5.81 8.91
N GLY A 69 11.82 5.20 8.15
CA GLY A 69 12.37 3.87 8.40
C GLY A 69 11.74 2.76 7.55
N THR A 70 10.67 3.04 6.81
CA THR A 70 10.01 2.08 5.91
C THR A 70 9.83 2.59 4.49
N GLU A 71 10.27 3.81 4.17
CA GLU A 71 10.09 4.42 2.84
C GLU A 71 10.68 3.58 1.72
N ILE A 72 11.77 2.86 2.01
CA ILE A 72 12.40 1.97 1.05
C ILE A 72 11.48 0.81 0.63
N PHE A 73 10.65 0.31 1.55
CA PHE A 73 9.65 -0.70 1.24
C PHE A 73 8.48 -0.09 0.45
N SER A 74 8.10 1.17 0.73
CA SER A 74 7.15 1.90 -0.12
C SER A 74 7.64 1.97 -1.57
N ALA A 75 8.91 2.37 -1.76
CA ALA A 75 9.53 2.43 -3.09
C ALA A 75 9.52 1.08 -3.81
N ILE A 76 9.91 0.00 -3.12
CA ILE A 76 9.89 -1.36 -3.66
C ILE A 76 8.48 -1.79 -4.08
N VAL A 77 7.46 -1.48 -3.27
CA VAL A 77 6.07 -1.82 -3.58
C VAL A 77 5.55 -1.05 -4.78
N LEU A 78 5.88 0.24 -4.92
CA LEU A 78 5.50 1.04 -6.09
C LEU A 78 6.18 0.54 -7.37
N GLU A 79 7.47 0.22 -7.33
CA GLU A 79 8.17 -0.34 -8.48
C GLU A 79 7.62 -1.74 -8.83
N TYR A 80 7.28 -2.57 -7.83
CA TYR A 80 6.61 -3.85 -8.03
C TYR A 80 5.24 -3.67 -8.70
N ALA A 81 4.41 -2.77 -8.18
CA ALA A 81 3.09 -2.47 -8.73
C ALA A 81 3.17 -2.01 -10.19
N ARG A 82 4.11 -1.12 -10.51
CA ARG A 82 4.32 -0.64 -11.88
C ARG A 82 4.69 -1.75 -12.85
N MET A 83 5.55 -2.69 -12.42
CA MET A 83 5.94 -3.83 -13.26
C MET A 83 4.71 -4.64 -13.70
N TYR A 84 3.72 -4.83 -12.82
CA TYR A 84 2.51 -5.61 -13.13
C TYR A 84 1.35 -4.79 -13.70
N ALA A 85 1.26 -3.50 -13.38
CA ALA A 85 0.25 -2.60 -13.96
C ALA A 85 0.35 -2.51 -15.49
N THR A 86 1.56 -2.71 -16.05
CA THR A 86 1.77 -2.84 -17.51
C THR A 86 0.98 -3.98 -18.16
N ILE A 87 0.40 -4.89 -17.38
CA ILE A 87 -0.40 -6.04 -17.83
C ILE A 87 -1.91 -5.75 -17.72
N VAL A 88 -2.33 -4.76 -16.92
CA VAL A 88 -3.72 -4.55 -16.50
C VAL A 88 -4.37 -3.39 -17.25
N GLU A 89 -4.03 -2.13 -16.93
CA GLU A 89 -4.61 -0.92 -17.56
C GLU A 89 -3.63 0.28 -17.57
N GLU A 90 -3.60 1.04 -18.67
CA GLU A 90 -2.71 2.21 -18.85
C GLU A 90 -2.97 3.33 -17.83
N SER A 91 -4.24 3.58 -17.49
CA SER A 91 -4.60 4.61 -16.51
C SER A 91 -4.13 4.29 -15.08
N GLU A 92 -4.04 3.00 -14.72
CA GLU A 92 -3.50 2.59 -13.42
C GLU A 92 -1.98 2.79 -13.38
N LEU A 93 -1.29 2.49 -14.48
CA LEU A 93 0.13 2.74 -14.62
C LEU A 93 0.44 4.23 -14.47
N ASP A 94 -0.29 5.11 -15.16
CA ASP A 94 -0.12 6.57 -15.07
C ASP A 94 -0.28 7.09 -13.64
N ALA A 95 -1.28 6.57 -12.91
CA ALA A 95 -1.53 6.92 -11.52
C ALA A 95 -0.38 6.45 -10.60
N LEU A 96 0.13 5.24 -10.78
CA LEU A 96 1.28 4.74 -10.03
C LEU A 96 2.56 5.53 -10.32
N GLU A 97 2.76 5.94 -11.58
CA GLU A 97 3.89 6.79 -11.96
C GLU A 97 3.82 8.18 -11.33
N GLU A 98 2.63 8.77 -11.24
CA GLU A 98 2.43 10.03 -10.52
C GLU A 98 2.78 9.88 -9.03
N ILE A 99 2.27 8.83 -8.38
CA ILE A 99 2.56 8.58 -6.97
C ILE A 99 4.05 8.38 -6.73
N LEU A 100 4.70 7.54 -7.54
CA LEU A 100 6.13 7.28 -7.43
C LEU A 100 6.97 8.55 -7.67
N PHE A 101 6.55 9.41 -8.60
CA PHE A 101 7.20 10.70 -8.82
C PHE A 101 7.08 11.61 -7.59
N ILE A 102 5.88 11.74 -7.02
CA ILE A 102 5.64 12.53 -5.80
C ILE A 102 6.47 11.99 -4.63
N SER A 103 6.54 10.66 -4.46
CA SER A 103 7.39 10.03 -3.44
C SER A 103 8.88 10.31 -3.68
N LYS A 104 9.37 10.18 -4.93
CA LYS A 104 10.76 10.55 -5.27
C LYS A 104 11.07 12.00 -4.93
N TRP A 105 10.14 12.91 -5.16
CA TRP A 105 10.28 14.31 -4.75
C TRP A 105 10.29 14.45 -3.21
N SER A 106 9.35 13.84 -2.50
CA SER A 106 9.23 13.94 -1.04
C SER A 106 10.47 13.38 -0.31
N TRP A 107 11.07 12.32 -0.85
CA TRP A 107 12.30 11.71 -0.34
C TRP A 107 13.58 12.44 -0.77
N GLY A 108 13.47 13.46 -1.61
CA GLY A 108 14.59 14.28 -2.08
C GLY A 108 15.44 13.65 -3.18
N PHE A 109 14.87 12.70 -3.94
CA PHE A 109 15.44 12.16 -5.17
C PHE A 109 15.00 12.94 -6.43
N ALA A 110 14.00 13.80 -6.33
CA ALA A 110 13.64 14.74 -7.40
C ALA A 110 13.63 16.17 -6.89
N ARG A 111 14.03 17.11 -7.75
CA ARG A 111 14.05 18.55 -7.44
C ARG A 111 13.59 19.37 -8.64
N HIS A 112 12.90 20.47 -8.39
CA HIS A 112 12.52 21.40 -9.44
C HIS A 112 13.76 22.10 -10.01
N ALA A 113 13.86 22.24 -11.34
CA ALA A 113 15.00 22.76 -12.07
C ALA A 113 15.34 24.21 -11.69
N SER A 114 14.35 24.98 -11.23
CA SER A 114 14.57 26.34 -10.74
C SER A 114 15.25 26.41 -9.36
N GLY A 115 15.42 25.28 -8.67
CA GLY A 115 15.98 25.22 -7.30
C GLY A 115 15.02 25.66 -6.19
N LYS A 116 13.74 25.90 -6.49
CA LYS A 116 12.72 26.24 -5.49
C LYS A 116 12.37 25.00 -4.67
N THR A 117 12.21 25.18 -3.36
CA THR A 117 11.79 24.13 -2.42
C THR A 117 10.32 24.27 -2.00
N GLU A 118 9.78 25.49 -2.05
CA GLU A 118 8.36 25.77 -1.81
C GLU A 118 7.62 25.79 -3.16
N LEU A 119 6.98 24.67 -3.49
CA LEU A 119 6.24 24.47 -4.72
C LEU A 119 4.73 24.44 -4.43
N SER A 120 3.95 24.97 -5.36
CA SER A 120 2.49 24.88 -5.37
C SER A 120 2.04 23.67 -6.20
N MET A 121 0.78 23.28 -6.07
CA MET A 121 0.23 22.18 -6.89
C MET A 121 0.37 22.43 -8.40
N ALA A 122 0.33 23.68 -8.85
CA ALA A 122 0.48 24.02 -10.26
C ALA A 122 1.89 23.72 -10.79
N ASP A 123 2.91 23.76 -9.93
CA ASP A 123 4.29 23.47 -10.35
C ASP A 123 4.48 21.98 -10.68
N PHE A 124 3.70 21.08 -10.06
CA PHE A 124 3.74 19.65 -10.34
C PHE A 124 3.02 19.25 -11.63
N ALA A 125 2.28 20.17 -12.27
CA ALA A 125 1.58 19.89 -13.52
C ALA A 125 2.53 19.68 -14.72
N ASP A 126 3.75 20.24 -14.67
CA ASP A 126 4.79 20.01 -15.69
C ASP A 126 5.98 19.25 -15.08
N ARG A 127 5.91 17.91 -15.15
CA ARG A 127 6.99 17.02 -14.68
C ARG A 127 8.33 17.26 -15.38
N SER A 128 8.37 17.85 -16.59
CA SER A 128 9.62 18.13 -17.30
C SER A 128 10.48 19.19 -16.61
N GLN A 129 9.90 19.97 -15.69
CA GLN A 129 10.64 20.91 -14.84
C GLN A 129 11.38 20.23 -13.70
N PHE A 130 11.23 18.92 -13.50
CA PHE A 130 11.88 18.20 -12.41
C PHE A 130 13.06 17.39 -12.91
N ILE A 131 14.15 17.46 -12.15
CA ILE A 131 15.36 16.66 -12.37
C ILE A 131 15.36 15.56 -11.31
N THR A 132 15.27 14.32 -11.76
CA THR A 132 15.33 13.13 -10.89
C THR A 132 16.75 12.58 -10.85
N ASP A 133 17.27 12.38 -9.64
CA ASP A 133 18.53 11.70 -9.37
C ASP A 133 18.32 10.19 -9.38
N HIS A 134 18.31 9.63 -10.59
CA HIS A 134 18.08 8.20 -10.81
C HIS A 134 19.16 7.32 -10.19
N GLU A 135 20.42 7.78 -10.14
CA GLU A 135 21.54 7.02 -9.56
C GLU A 135 21.40 6.90 -8.05
N ARG A 136 21.08 8.00 -7.37
CA ARG A 136 20.84 7.98 -5.92
C ARG A 136 19.58 7.20 -5.57
N TYR A 137 18.53 7.30 -6.39
CA TYR A 137 17.33 6.49 -6.20
C TYR A 137 17.60 4.99 -6.40
N GLN A 138 18.40 4.61 -7.40
CA GLN A 138 18.81 3.22 -7.58
C GLN A 138 19.63 2.71 -6.40
N THR A 139 20.60 3.51 -5.93
CA THR A 139 21.41 3.18 -4.74
C THR A 139 20.52 2.94 -3.52
N PHE A 140 19.47 3.74 -3.36
CA PHE A 140 18.48 3.56 -2.31
C PHE A 140 17.76 2.21 -2.43
N LEU A 141 17.28 1.83 -3.62
CA LEU A 141 16.66 0.50 -3.82
C LEU A 141 17.63 -0.66 -3.58
N ASP A 142 18.90 -0.50 -3.95
CA ASP A 142 19.92 -1.54 -3.82
C ASP A 142 20.17 -1.96 -2.36
N GLU A 143 19.87 -1.10 -1.37
CA GLU A 143 19.92 -1.45 0.05
C GLU A 143 18.98 -2.63 0.40
N ILE A 144 17.86 -2.79 -0.32
CA ILE A 144 16.97 -3.94 -0.19
C ILE A 144 17.36 -5.06 -1.16
N PHE A 145 17.73 -4.74 -2.40
CA PHE A 145 18.05 -5.77 -3.39
C PHE A 145 19.27 -6.60 -3.02
N THR A 146 20.24 -6.05 -2.29
CA THR A 146 21.35 -6.81 -1.73
C THR A 146 20.94 -7.97 -0.81
N ARG A 147 19.74 -7.89 -0.20
CA ARG A 147 19.20 -8.93 0.71
C ARG A 147 18.11 -9.78 0.09
N THR A 148 17.42 -9.24 -0.91
CA THR A 148 16.22 -9.86 -1.49
C THR A 148 16.50 -10.48 -2.85
N GLU A 149 17.52 -10.03 -3.58
CA GLU A 149 17.91 -10.47 -4.92
C GLU A 149 16.90 -10.16 -6.04
N SER A 150 15.66 -9.79 -5.70
CA SER A 150 14.62 -9.45 -6.67
C SER A 150 13.57 -8.48 -6.12
N LEU A 151 12.82 -7.87 -7.03
CA LEU A 151 11.70 -7.00 -6.68
C LEU A 151 10.54 -7.76 -6.02
N GLU A 152 10.30 -9.01 -6.42
CA GLU A 152 9.24 -9.84 -5.86
C GLU A 152 9.52 -10.22 -4.41
N THR A 153 10.73 -10.64 -4.10
CA THR A 153 11.16 -10.94 -2.72
C THR A 153 11.25 -9.67 -1.87
N GLY A 154 11.58 -8.53 -2.46
CA GLY A 154 11.45 -7.21 -1.84
C GLY A 154 10.01 -6.86 -1.47
N PHE A 155 9.07 -7.09 -2.39
CA PHE A 155 7.64 -6.94 -2.12
C PHE A 155 7.18 -7.89 -1.00
N GLN A 156 7.58 -9.16 -1.01
CA GLN A 156 7.24 -10.12 0.05
C GLN A 156 7.78 -9.67 1.42
N ALA A 157 8.94 -9.02 1.46
CA ALA A 157 9.48 -8.41 2.67
C ALA A 157 8.59 -7.24 3.15
N ALA A 158 8.16 -6.35 2.24
CA ALA A 158 7.23 -5.27 2.54
C ALA A 158 5.86 -5.79 3.04
N HIS A 159 5.33 -6.85 2.42
CA HIS A 159 4.10 -7.51 2.84
C HIS A 159 4.22 -8.12 4.24
N ARG A 160 5.38 -8.68 4.60
CA ARG A 160 5.67 -9.12 5.98
C ARG A 160 5.69 -7.96 6.97
N VAL A 161 6.27 -6.80 6.61
CA VAL A 161 6.19 -5.58 7.45
C VAL A 161 4.73 -5.21 7.70
N CYS A 162 3.90 -5.23 6.66
CA CYS A 162 2.45 -5.02 6.80
C CYS A 162 1.81 -6.03 7.74
N GLY A 163 2.17 -7.32 7.64
CA GLY A 163 1.69 -8.39 8.52
C GLY A 163 2.06 -8.18 9.99
N LEU A 164 3.25 -7.67 10.28
CA LEU A 164 3.68 -7.28 11.63
C LEU A 164 2.86 -6.10 12.16
N MET A 165 2.64 -5.07 11.33
CA MET A 165 1.79 -3.92 11.69
C MET A 165 0.33 -4.32 11.92
N ALA A 166 -0.16 -5.29 11.14
CA ALA A 166 -1.50 -5.88 11.26
C ALA A 166 -1.64 -6.84 12.45
N GLN A 167 -0.53 -7.24 13.09
CA GLN A 167 -0.44 -8.28 14.10
C GLN A 167 -0.89 -9.67 13.60
N PHE A 168 -0.84 -9.91 12.30
CA PHE A 168 -1.18 -11.20 11.68
C PHE A 168 0.02 -12.12 11.53
N VAL A 169 1.22 -11.53 11.58
CA VAL A 169 2.47 -12.26 11.53
C VAL A 169 3.29 -11.87 12.75
N GLU A 170 3.95 -12.84 13.36
CA GLU A 170 4.85 -12.64 14.49
C GLU A 170 6.20 -13.30 14.25
N HIS A 171 7.23 -12.82 14.95
CA HIS A 171 8.55 -13.44 14.92
C HIS A 171 8.51 -14.77 15.68
N LYS A 172 9.22 -15.77 15.18
CA LYS A 172 9.49 -16.99 15.94
C LYS A 172 10.30 -16.66 17.19
N GLU A 173 10.11 -17.49 18.22
CA GLU A 173 10.85 -17.38 19.47
C GLU A 173 12.37 -17.38 19.23
N GLY A 174 13.09 -16.48 19.92
CA GLY A 174 14.55 -16.36 19.82
C GLY A 174 15.05 -15.26 18.88
N ILE A 175 14.18 -14.57 18.14
CA ILE A 175 14.56 -13.34 17.40
C ILE A 175 14.57 -12.15 18.38
N ASP A 176 15.75 -11.60 18.65
CA ASP A 176 15.91 -10.43 19.50
C ASP A 176 15.54 -9.11 18.79
N ALA A 177 15.36 -8.05 19.58
CA ALA A 177 14.98 -6.73 19.10
C ALA A 177 15.97 -6.13 18.08
N ALA A 178 17.26 -6.45 18.22
CA ALA A 178 18.31 -5.94 17.32
C ALA A 178 18.28 -6.60 15.94
N SER A 179 17.75 -7.83 15.86
CA SER A 179 17.70 -8.63 14.64
C SER A 179 16.36 -8.54 13.90
N GLN A 180 15.36 -7.84 14.45
CA GLN A 180 14.01 -7.81 13.87
C GLN A 180 13.97 -7.26 12.44
N PHE A 181 14.76 -6.23 12.16
CA PHE A 181 14.82 -5.66 10.81
C PHE A 181 15.41 -6.66 9.81
N GLU A 182 16.55 -7.27 10.13
CA GLU A 182 17.17 -8.28 9.25
C GLU A 182 16.31 -9.56 9.13
N ALA A 183 15.51 -9.87 10.15
CA ALA A 183 14.59 -11.00 10.12
C ALA A 183 13.54 -10.84 9.00
N ILE A 184 13.11 -9.61 8.67
CA ILE A 184 12.10 -9.32 7.61
C ILE A 184 12.46 -9.97 6.28
N PHE A 185 13.74 -10.10 5.96
CA PHE A 185 14.21 -10.68 4.70
C PHE A 185 14.13 -12.22 4.67
N ASN A 186 13.91 -12.85 5.82
CA ASN A 186 13.93 -14.31 5.99
C ASN A 186 12.53 -14.81 6.40
N PRO A 187 11.68 -15.27 5.47
CA PRO A 187 10.30 -15.67 5.78
C PRO A 187 10.21 -16.80 6.82
N GLN A 188 11.24 -17.64 6.92
CA GLN A 188 11.28 -18.73 7.89
C GLN A 188 11.31 -18.27 9.35
N ASN A 189 11.60 -17.00 9.61
CA ASN A 189 11.63 -16.41 10.96
C ASN A 189 10.24 -15.98 11.46
N PHE A 190 9.19 -16.25 10.68
CA PHE A 190 7.85 -15.79 10.99
C PHE A 190 6.84 -16.93 11.05
N VAL A 191 5.78 -16.70 11.82
CA VAL A 191 4.58 -17.55 11.86
C VAL A 191 3.34 -16.67 11.81
N MET A 192 2.23 -17.23 11.33
CA MET A 192 0.92 -16.58 11.42
C MET A 192 0.44 -16.59 12.87
N SER A 193 -0.11 -15.47 13.32
CA SER A 193 -0.69 -15.35 14.66
C SER A 193 -2.14 -15.83 14.67
N ASP A 194 -2.61 -16.29 15.83
CA ASP A 194 -4.02 -16.64 16.05
C ASP A 194 -4.97 -15.44 15.85
N ALA A 195 -4.44 -14.21 15.93
CA ALA A 195 -5.21 -12.99 15.74
C ALA A 195 -5.72 -12.81 14.30
N HIS A 196 -5.05 -13.43 13.32
CA HIS A 196 -5.50 -13.39 11.93
C HIS A 196 -6.81 -14.15 11.73
N GLU A 197 -6.89 -15.41 12.17
CA GLU A 197 -8.11 -16.22 12.04
C GLU A 197 -9.28 -15.61 12.83
N ALA A 198 -9.03 -15.14 14.05
CA ALA A 198 -10.05 -14.46 14.84
C ALA A 198 -10.55 -13.17 14.17
N TRP A 199 -9.67 -12.45 13.46
CA TRP A 199 -10.07 -11.26 12.70
C TRP A 199 -10.88 -11.62 11.46
N LEU A 200 -10.54 -12.68 10.72
CA LEU A 200 -11.30 -13.10 9.53
C LEU A 200 -12.78 -13.37 9.83
N ASP A 201 -13.09 -13.87 11.02
CA ASP A 201 -14.46 -14.14 11.46
C ASP A 201 -15.14 -12.93 12.13
N SER A 202 -14.47 -11.77 12.16
CA SER A 202 -14.99 -10.51 12.69
C SER A 202 -15.52 -9.58 11.60
N TYR A 203 -16.02 -8.41 12.01
CA TYR A 203 -16.50 -7.35 11.14
C TYR A 203 -16.38 -5.99 11.86
N ASP A 204 -16.15 -4.91 11.10
CA ASP A 204 -16.18 -3.55 11.61
C ASP A 204 -17.16 -2.69 10.79
N PRO A 205 -18.22 -2.14 11.41
CA PRO A 205 -19.24 -1.34 10.71
C PRO A 205 -18.69 -0.05 10.10
N VAL A 206 -17.53 0.42 10.55
CA VAL A 206 -16.88 1.61 9.99
C VAL A 206 -16.65 1.47 8.48
N LEU A 207 -16.46 0.24 7.99
CA LEU A 207 -16.17 -0.01 6.58
C LEU A 207 -17.38 0.31 5.68
N ASP A 208 -18.58 -0.09 6.10
CA ASP A 208 -19.81 0.21 5.38
C ASP A 208 -20.12 1.71 5.43
N GLU A 209 -19.89 2.36 6.57
CA GLU A 209 -20.06 3.80 6.72
C GLU A 209 -19.16 4.59 5.75
N LEU A 210 -17.90 4.19 5.62
CA LEU A 210 -16.94 4.84 4.73
C LEU A 210 -17.24 4.55 3.25
N MET A 211 -17.73 3.36 2.91
CA MET A 211 -18.21 3.06 1.55
C MET A 211 -19.39 3.96 1.17
N LEU A 212 -20.39 4.09 2.04
CA LEU A 212 -21.54 4.96 1.80
C LEU A 212 -21.13 6.42 1.66
N LYS A 213 -20.17 6.87 2.48
CA LYS A 213 -19.60 8.21 2.37
C LYS A 213 -18.91 8.43 1.02
N ARG A 214 -18.13 7.46 0.55
CA ARG A 214 -17.45 7.54 -0.75
C ARG A 214 -18.44 7.69 -1.89
N VAL A 215 -19.48 6.86 -1.93
CA VAL A 215 -20.54 6.94 -2.94
C VAL A 215 -21.25 8.29 -2.91
N ALA A 216 -21.53 8.83 -1.72
CA ALA A 216 -22.16 10.13 -1.58
C ALA A 216 -21.28 11.28 -2.12
N ASP A 217 -19.98 11.24 -1.86
CA ASP A 217 -19.02 12.24 -2.36
C ASP A 217 -18.90 12.18 -3.90
N ASP A 218 -18.81 10.98 -4.47
CA ASP A 218 -18.74 10.79 -5.93
C ASP A 218 -20.01 11.30 -6.63
N VAL A 219 -21.20 11.04 -6.07
CA VAL A 219 -22.47 11.57 -6.58
C VAL A 219 -22.55 13.10 -6.48
N SER A 220 -21.96 13.69 -5.44
CA SER A 220 -21.92 15.15 -5.29
C SER A 220 -21.05 15.80 -6.36
N GLN A 221 -19.90 15.20 -6.69
CA GLN A 221 -18.98 15.70 -7.71
C GLN A 221 -19.54 15.61 -9.13
N LEU A 222 -20.39 14.63 -9.42
CA LEU A 222 -21.08 14.53 -10.72
C LEU A 222 -22.18 15.57 -10.92
N LYS A 223 -22.64 16.23 -9.84
CA LYS A 223 -23.70 17.25 -9.87
C LYS A 223 -23.17 18.68 -9.87
N SER A 224 -21.88 18.87 -9.61
CA SER A 224 -21.16 20.16 -9.65
C SER A 224 -20.53 20.39 -11.01
#